data_AF-A0A814BNJ5-F1
#
_entry.id   AF-A0A814BNJ5-F1
#
_cell.length_a   1.000
_cell.length_b   1.000
_cell.length_c   1.000
_cell.angle_alpha   90.00
_cell.angle_beta   90.00
_cell.angle_gamma   90.00
#
_symmetry.space_group_name_H-M   'P 1'
#
loop_
_entity.id
_entity.type
_entity.pdbx_description
1 polymer ?
#
loop_
_entity_poly.entity_id
_entity_poly.type
_entity_poly.pdbx_seq_one_letter_code
_entity_poly.pdbx_strand_id
1 'polypeptide(L)'
;MYLVRTVSKYHSSRLVHLLETWISLVHEHVYYISDTYPTNITRTHVIATGTTCGPRSHKVRALCCQTIHDFIFYRRHESQYDWFCHFDDDQYVHTDNLHEYLSKLDSNYPYYIGRNSWNTKFGRKKKKKLIQNRQEFIDTFHQQITFGFGLPRTTSQYLPNLFSRNIDPLRMRTVHCLLYTHFKDCQSRIKKTIRSI
;
A
#
# COMPACT_ATOMS: atom_id res chain seq x y z
N MET A 1 -3.85 8.11 -10.22
CA MET A 1 -4.98 7.57 -9.43
C MET A 1 -4.57 6.31 -8.68
N TYR A 2 -5.10 6.16 -7.47
CA TYR A 2 -4.86 5.03 -6.58
C TYR A 2 -6.15 4.23 -6.37
N LEU A 3 -6.09 2.91 -6.54
CA LEU A 3 -7.17 1.99 -6.22
C LEU A 3 -6.73 1.11 -5.06
N VAL A 4 -7.46 1.16 -3.95
CA VAL A 4 -7.22 0.35 -2.76
C VAL A 4 -8.34 -0.67 -2.60
N ARG A 5 -7.99 -1.96 -2.67
CA ARG A 5 -8.95 -3.04 -2.45
C ARG A 5 -8.99 -3.44 -0.98
N THR A 6 -10.20 -3.56 -0.45
CA THR A 6 -10.48 -3.97 0.94
C THR A 6 -11.80 -4.72 1.01
N VAL A 7 -12.10 -5.31 2.17
CA VAL A 7 -13.44 -5.80 2.50
C VAL A 7 -13.89 -5.31 3.87
N SER A 8 -15.18 -5.40 4.17
CA SER A 8 -15.81 -4.90 5.39
C SER A 8 -15.13 -5.42 6.66
N LYS A 9 -14.62 -6.66 6.63
CA LYS A 9 -13.88 -7.29 7.72
C LYS A 9 -12.58 -6.55 8.08
N TYR A 10 -11.97 -5.87 7.12
CA TYR A 10 -10.67 -5.21 7.26
C TYR A 10 -10.75 -3.68 7.37
N HIS A 11 -11.95 -3.10 7.33
CA HIS A 11 -12.12 -1.64 7.48
C HIS A 11 -11.51 -1.12 8.79
N SER A 12 -11.81 -1.77 9.92
CA SER A 12 -11.32 -1.35 11.24
C SER A 12 -9.95 -1.91 11.63
N SER A 13 -9.46 -2.95 10.95
CA SER A 13 -8.21 -3.63 11.32
C SER A 13 -7.05 -3.37 10.36
N ARG A 14 -7.34 -2.87 9.15
CA ARG A 14 -6.32 -2.55 8.15
C ARG A 14 -6.52 -1.18 7.53
N LEU A 15 -7.67 -0.95 6.89
CA LEU A 15 -7.93 0.29 6.15
C LEU A 15 -7.71 1.54 7.00
N VAL A 16 -8.16 1.53 8.27
CA VAL A 16 -7.93 2.63 9.21
C VAL A 16 -6.46 3.06 9.28
N HIS A 17 -5.52 2.11 9.26
CA HIS A 17 -4.09 2.41 9.34
C HIS A 17 -3.55 3.01 8.03
N LEU A 18 -4.15 2.68 6.88
CA LEU A 18 -3.80 3.30 5.61
C LEU A 18 -4.30 4.75 5.58
N LEU A 19 -5.56 4.98 5.99
CA LEU A 19 -6.19 6.30 6.10
C LEU A 19 -5.39 7.25 6.98
N GLU A 20 -4.91 6.75 8.12
CA GLU A 20 -4.09 7.51 9.08
C GLU A 20 -2.64 7.72 8.62
N THR A 21 -2.23 7.15 7.49
CA THR A 21 -0.84 7.21 7.02
C THR A 21 -0.75 7.63 5.56
N TRP A 22 -0.29 6.77 4.64
CA TRP A 22 0.04 7.17 3.28
C TRP A 22 -1.17 7.68 2.49
N ILE A 23 -2.38 7.21 2.76
CA ILE A 23 -3.58 7.72 2.09
C ILE A 23 -3.83 9.17 2.47
N SER A 24 -3.56 9.59 3.71
CA SER A 24 -3.74 11.00 4.11
C SER A 24 -2.95 11.98 3.25
N LEU A 25 -1.87 11.52 2.60
CA LEU A 25 -1.02 12.33 1.73
C LEU A 25 -1.60 12.51 0.32
N VAL A 26 -2.52 11.64 -0.10
CA VAL A 26 -3.03 11.57 -1.50
C VAL A 26 -4.53 11.31 -1.57
N HIS A 27 -5.27 11.61 -0.50
CA HIS A 27 -6.65 11.15 -0.29
C HIS A 27 -7.61 11.56 -1.43
N GLU A 28 -7.38 12.70 -2.08
CA GLU A 28 -8.19 13.20 -3.21
C GLU A 28 -8.13 12.29 -4.44
N HIS A 29 -7.06 11.48 -4.59
CA HIS A 29 -6.84 10.62 -5.74
C HIS A 29 -6.95 9.12 -5.41
N VAL A 30 -7.48 8.78 -4.22
CA VAL A 30 -7.66 7.40 -3.75
C VAL A 30 -9.11 6.99 -3.85
N TYR A 31 -9.35 5.84 -4.46
CA TYR A 31 -10.65 5.19 -4.59
C TYR A 31 -10.58 3.78 -4.01
N TYR A 32 -11.71 3.30 -3.47
CA TYR A 32 -11.78 2.07 -2.70
C TYR A 32 -12.69 1.07 -3.38
N ILE A 33 -12.19 -0.14 -3.60
CA ILE A 33 -13.00 -1.26 -4.07
C ILE A 33 -13.33 -2.12 -2.85
N SER A 34 -14.62 -2.16 -2.50
CA SER A 34 -15.08 -2.75 -1.24
C SER A 34 -16.46 -3.37 -1.37
N ASP A 35 -16.71 -4.46 -0.62
CA ASP A 35 -18.01 -5.13 -0.58
C ASP A 35 -19.08 -4.30 0.15
N THR A 36 -18.68 -3.42 1.06
CA THR A 36 -19.54 -2.41 1.70
C THR A 36 -18.88 -1.03 1.71
N TYR A 37 -19.65 0.02 1.96
CA TYR A 37 -19.11 1.36 2.16
C TYR A 37 -18.34 1.43 3.49
N PRO A 38 -17.03 1.76 3.48
CA PRO A 38 -16.30 2.06 4.70
C PRO A 38 -16.89 3.29 5.39
N THR A 39 -16.79 3.33 6.72
CA THR A 39 -17.18 4.52 7.48
C THR A 39 -16.24 5.69 7.17
N ASN A 40 -16.77 6.91 7.20
CA ASN A 40 -16.01 8.15 7.00
C ASN A 40 -15.32 8.29 5.62
N ILE A 41 -15.77 7.55 4.62
CA ILE A 41 -15.35 7.72 3.23
C ILE A 41 -16.57 8.13 2.41
N THR A 42 -16.43 9.17 1.59
CA THR A 42 -17.50 9.64 0.72
C THR A 42 -17.84 8.58 -0.33
N ARG A 43 -19.14 8.42 -0.64
CA ARG A 43 -19.59 7.38 -1.58
C ARG A 43 -18.98 7.52 -2.97
N THR A 44 -18.63 8.72 -3.39
CA THR A 44 -17.97 8.99 -4.69
C THR A 44 -16.57 8.39 -4.80
N HIS A 45 -15.91 8.12 -3.67
CA HIS A 45 -14.61 7.45 -3.64
C HIS A 45 -14.74 5.92 -3.51
N VAL A 46 -15.95 5.36 -3.45
CA VAL A 46 -16.15 3.93 -3.19
C VAL A 46 -16.84 3.24 -4.37
N ILE A 47 -16.18 2.20 -4.88
CA ILE A 47 -16.72 1.26 -5.85
C ILE A 47 -17.26 0.07 -5.06
N ALA A 48 -18.57 0.08 -4.80
CA ALA A 48 -19.24 -0.96 -4.03
C ALA A 48 -19.45 -2.24 -4.88
N THR A 49 -18.88 -3.36 -4.43
CA THR A 49 -18.92 -4.65 -5.15
C THR A 49 -19.73 -5.74 -4.45
N GLY A 50 -20.37 -5.45 -3.32
CA GLY A 50 -21.04 -6.46 -2.51
C GLY A 50 -22.18 -7.17 -3.24
N THR A 51 -22.93 -6.45 -4.07
CA THR A 51 -24.05 -6.98 -4.86
C THR A 51 -23.59 -7.62 -6.17
N THR A 52 -22.48 -7.16 -6.77
CA THR A 52 -21.99 -7.62 -8.08
C THR A 52 -21.04 -8.82 -7.97
N CYS A 53 -20.15 -8.81 -7.00
CA CYS A 53 -19.12 -9.85 -6.83
C CYS A 53 -19.46 -10.88 -5.75
N GLY A 54 -20.61 -10.70 -5.09
CA GLY A 54 -21.04 -11.50 -3.96
C GLY A 54 -20.31 -11.16 -2.65
N PRO A 55 -20.85 -11.59 -1.50
CA PRO A 55 -20.32 -11.22 -0.20
C PRO A 55 -18.99 -11.92 0.14
N ARG A 56 -18.11 -11.19 0.82
CA ARG A 56 -17.03 -11.67 1.71
C ARG A 56 -16.35 -12.99 1.32
N SER A 57 -15.86 -13.11 0.08
CA SER A 57 -15.14 -14.31 -0.32
C SER A 57 -13.77 -13.98 -0.90
N HIS A 58 -12.71 -14.56 -0.33
CA HIS A 58 -11.38 -14.61 -0.95
C HIS A 58 -11.32 -15.70 -2.05
N LYS A 59 -12.47 -16.06 -2.65
CA LYS A 59 -12.52 -17.01 -3.74
C LYS A 59 -12.02 -16.33 -5.01
N VAL A 60 -11.32 -17.08 -5.86
CA VAL A 60 -10.76 -16.58 -7.13
C VAL A 60 -11.80 -15.82 -7.95
N ARG A 61 -13.04 -16.33 -8.07
CA ARG A 61 -14.11 -15.66 -8.82
C ARG A 61 -14.45 -14.27 -8.28
N ALA A 62 -14.52 -14.10 -6.97
CA ALA A 62 -14.82 -12.80 -6.37
C ALA A 62 -13.65 -11.82 -6.54
N LEU A 63 -12.41 -12.29 -6.40
CA LEU A 63 -11.21 -11.49 -6.65
C LEU A 63 -11.10 -11.07 -8.13
N CYS A 64 -11.43 -11.96 -9.07
CA CYS A 64 -11.51 -11.64 -10.50
C CYS A 64 -12.59 -10.60 -10.76
N CYS A 65 -13.78 -10.74 -10.17
CA CYS A 65 -14.85 -9.76 -10.30
C CYS A 65 -14.44 -8.38 -9.77
N GLN A 66 -13.82 -8.31 -8.60
CA GLN A 66 -13.30 -7.05 -8.07
C GLN A 66 -12.23 -6.45 -9.00
N THR A 67 -11.34 -7.27 -9.53
CA THR A 67 -10.33 -6.83 -10.52
C THR A 67 -10.97 -6.28 -11.80
N ILE A 68 -12.08 -6.84 -12.26
CA ILE A 68 -12.84 -6.29 -13.39
C ILE A 68 -13.35 -4.88 -13.05
N HIS A 69 -13.82 -4.65 -11.82
CA HIS A 69 -14.22 -3.31 -11.37
C HIS A 69 -13.06 -2.31 -11.37
N ASP A 70 -11.83 -2.72 -11.01
CA ASP A 70 -10.64 -1.87 -11.19
C ASP A 70 -10.49 -1.41 -12.64
N PHE A 71 -10.55 -2.34 -13.60
CA PHE A 71 -10.38 -2.03 -15.02
C PHE A 71 -11.51 -1.16 -15.58
N ILE A 72 -12.77 -1.45 -15.23
CA ILE A 72 -13.91 -0.61 -15.63
C ILE A 72 -13.71 0.80 -15.08
N PHE A 73 -13.26 0.94 -13.84
CA PHE A 73 -13.04 2.24 -13.23
C PHE A 73 -11.90 3.01 -13.91
N TYR A 74 -10.77 2.32 -14.20
CA TYR A 74 -9.69 2.86 -15.04
C TYR A 74 -10.22 3.39 -16.37
N ARG A 75 -10.93 2.56 -17.14
CA ARG A 75 -11.43 2.94 -18.47
C ARG A 75 -12.33 4.18 -18.44
N ARG A 76 -13.08 4.39 -17.35
CA ARG A 76 -13.95 5.56 -17.17
C ARG A 76 -13.18 6.85 -16.83
N HIS A 77 -11.95 6.74 -16.34
CA HIS A 77 -11.13 7.87 -15.89
C HIS A 77 -9.83 8.01 -16.66
N GLU A 78 -9.68 7.30 -17.79
CA GLU A 78 -8.44 7.30 -18.60
C GLU A 78 -8.03 8.70 -19.05
N SER A 79 -8.98 9.59 -19.34
CA SER A 79 -8.69 10.97 -19.75
C SER A 79 -8.31 11.90 -18.58
N GLN A 80 -8.43 11.45 -17.33
CA GLN A 80 -8.22 12.28 -16.13
C GLN A 80 -6.89 11.99 -15.42
N TYR A 81 -6.27 10.84 -15.71
CA TYR A 81 -5.07 10.39 -15.01
C TYR A 81 -4.11 9.70 -15.96
N ASP A 82 -2.82 10.01 -15.82
CA ASP A 82 -1.74 9.34 -16.56
C ASP A 82 -1.44 7.93 -16.02
N TRP A 83 -1.61 7.75 -14.71
CA TRP A 83 -1.16 6.54 -14.00
C TRP A 83 -2.25 5.93 -13.13
N PHE A 84 -2.37 4.60 -13.23
CA PHE A 84 -3.34 3.78 -12.51
C PHE A 84 -2.61 2.78 -11.63
N CYS A 85 -2.66 2.98 -10.32
CA CYS A 85 -1.94 2.15 -9.36
C CYS A 85 -2.92 1.37 -8.48
N HIS A 86 -2.78 0.04 -8.48
CA HIS A 86 -3.60 -0.86 -7.65
C HIS A 86 -2.82 -1.34 -6.43
N PHE A 87 -3.45 -1.28 -5.25
CA PHE A 87 -2.87 -1.73 -3.99
C PHE A 87 -3.89 -2.50 -3.14
N ASP A 88 -3.38 -3.41 -2.31
CA ASP A 88 -4.17 -4.15 -1.31
C ASP A 88 -4.18 -3.40 0.04
N ASP A 89 -5.17 -3.71 0.89
CA ASP A 89 -5.32 -3.16 2.24
C ASP A 89 -4.22 -3.53 3.25
N ASP A 90 -3.21 -4.30 2.85
CA ASP A 90 -2.04 -4.64 3.65
C ASP A 90 -0.73 -4.04 3.10
N GLN A 91 -0.85 -3.06 2.19
CA GLN A 91 0.27 -2.37 1.55
C GLN A 91 0.37 -0.91 2.00
N TYR A 92 1.61 -0.48 2.24
CA TYR A 92 1.97 0.93 2.38
C TYR A 92 2.67 1.41 1.12
N VAL A 93 2.30 2.61 0.66
CA VAL A 93 2.88 3.24 -0.51
C VAL A 93 3.73 4.43 -0.09
N HIS A 94 5.00 4.44 -0.48
CA HIS A 94 5.83 5.63 -0.42
C HIS A 94 5.47 6.52 -1.61
N THR A 95 4.57 7.46 -1.39
CA THR A 95 3.98 8.31 -2.43
C THR A 95 5.03 9.13 -3.17
N ASP A 96 6.00 9.72 -2.46
CA ASP A 96 7.04 10.54 -3.10
C ASP A 96 7.91 9.71 -4.05
N ASN A 97 8.38 8.54 -3.61
CA ASN A 97 9.15 7.64 -4.47
C ASN A 97 8.33 7.10 -5.65
N LEU A 98 7.05 6.81 -5.45
CA LEU A 98 6.18 6.39 -6.55
C LEU A 98 6.08 7.51 -7.59
N HIS A 99 5.80 8.74 -7.16
CA HIS A 99 5.71 9.89 -8.05
C HIS A 99 7.04 10.17 -8.76
N GLU A 100 8.17 10.12 -8.05
CA GLU A 100 9.51 10.29 -8.63
C GLU A 100 9.86 9.20 -9.63
N TYR A 101 9.44 7.96 -9.38
CA TYR A 101 9.65 6.87 -10.31
C TYR A 101 8.81 7.04 -11.58
N LEU A 102 7.53 7.37 -11.43
CA LEU A 102 6.59 7.53 -12.55
C LEU A 102 6.89 8.78 -13.39
N SER A 103 7.42 9.85 -12.80
CA SER A 103 7.78 11.08 -13.54
C SER A 103 8.94 10.87 -14.54
N LYS A 104 9.68 9.76 -14.41
CA LYS A 104 10.77 9.38 -15.32
C LYS A 104 10.28 8.56 -16.52
N LEU A 105 8.98 8.27 -16.61
CA LEU A 105 8.38 7.46 -17.66
C LEU A 105 7.40 8.31 -18.48
N ASP A 106 7.29 8.01 -19.77
CA ASP A 106 6.36 8.70 -20.68
C ASP A 106 5.01 7.98 -20.71
N SER A 107 3.97 8.58 -20.10
CA SER A 107 2.64 7.99 -19.95
C SER A 107 1.95 7.64 -21.27
N ASN A 108 2.46 8.10 -22.43
CA ASN A 108 1.95 7.71 -23.74
C ASN A 108 2.32 6.28 -24.17
N TYR A 109 3.19 5.60 -23.42
CA TYR A 109 3.59 4.21 -23.69
C TYR A 109 2.96 3.20 -22.73
N PRO A 110 2.70 1.95 -23.19
CA PRO A 110 2.05 0.94 -22.38
C PRO A 110 3.03 0.33 -21.36
N TYR A 111 2.93 0.76 -20.11
CA TYR A 111 3.68 0.16 -19.00
C TYR A 111 2.82 -0.76 -18.15
N TYR A 112 3.41 -1.91 -17.76
CA TYR A 112 2.89 -2.75 -16.68
C TYR A 112 4.01 -2.97 -15.66
N ILE A 113 3.95 -2.20 -14.57
CA ILE A 113 5.01 -2.13 -13.56
C ILE A 113 4.57 -2.88 -12.31
N GLY A 114 5.43 -3.77 -11.84
CA GLY A 114 5.18 -4.47 -10.59
C GLY A 114 6.28 -5.46 -10.25
N ARG A 115 6.15 -6.08 -9.07
CA ARG A 115 7.05 -7.16 -8.68
C ARG A 115 6.68 -8.42 -9.46
N ASN A 116 7.59 -8.86 -10.32
CA ASN A 116 7.47 -10.14 -11.01
C ASN A 116 7.30 -11.29 -9.99
N SER A 117 6.17 -12.01 -10.06
CA SER A 117 5.82 -13.12 -9.16
C SER A 117 6.37 -14.48 -9.63
N TRP A 118 6.96 -14.54 -10.82
CA TRP A 118 7.56 -15.74 -11.39
C TRP A 118 8.80 -16.16 -10.59
N ASN A 119 8.69 -17.25 -9.83
CA ASN A 119 9.83 -17.90 -9.16
C ASN A 119 10.77 -18.62 -10.17
N THR A 120 10.35 -18.74 -11.42
CA THR A 120 11.11 -19.38 -12.50
C THR A 120 11.16 -18.46 -13.71
N LYS A 121 12.36 -17.98 -14.04
CA LYS A 121 12.72 -17.69 -15.43
C LYS A 121 13.80 -18.70 -15.80
N PHE A 122 13.62 -19.42 -16.92
CA PHE A 122 14.70 -20.17 -17.57
C PHE A 122 16.01 -19.34 -17.50
N GLY A 123 17.02 -19.88 -16.83
CA GLY A 123 18.39 -19.33 -16.85
C GLY A 123 18.75 -18.16 -15.94
N ARG A 124 17.86 -17.61 -15.09
CA ARG A 124 18.27 -16.57 -14.11
C ARG A 124 18.42 -17.15 -12.70
N LYS A 125 19.65 -17.12 -12.17
CA LYS A 125 19.98 -17.52 -10.77
C LYS A 125 19.03 -16.83 -9.79
N LYS A 126 18.55 -17.58 -8.77
CA LYS A 126 17.77 -17.04 -7.63
C LYS A 126 18.42 -15.73 -7.17
N LYS A 127 17.73 -14.59 -7.30
CA LYS A 127 18.17 -13.34 -6.66
C LYS A 127 18.26 -13.64 -5.16
N LYS A 128 19.44 -13.41 -4.56
CA LYS A 128 19.63 -13.43 -3.10
C LYS A 128 18.52 -12.61 -2.45
N LYS A 129 18.12 -12.98 -1.22
CA LYS A 129 17.29 -12.12 -0.37
C LYS A 129 17.92 -10.71 -0.40
N LEU A 130 17.17 -9.74 -0.92
CA LEU A 130 17.64 -8.35 -1.11
C LEU A 130 17.93 -7.64 0.22
N ILE A 131 17.45 -8.19 1.33
CA ILE A 131 17.68 -7.70 2.69
C ILE A 131 18.07 -8.93 3.52
N GLN A 132 19.32 -8.97 3.96
CA GLN A 132 19.87 -10.07 4.75
C GLN A 132 19.96 -9.70 6.24
N ASN A 133 20.06 -8.41 6.55
CA ASN A 133 20.17 -7.92 7.92
C ASN A 133 19.43 -6.58 8.13
N ARG A 134 19.35 -6.15 9.39
CA ARG A 134 18.66 -4.92 9.79
C ARG A 134 19.32 -3.65 9.23
N GLN A 135 20.65 -3.61 9.17
CA GLN A 135 21.37 -2.43 8.71
C GLN A 135 21.08 -2.17 7.23
N GLU A 136 21.22 -3.20 6.39
CA GLU A 136 20.89 -3.13 4.96
C GLU A 136 19.43 -2.71 4.72
N PHE A 137 18.49 -3.15 5.56
CA PHE A 137 17.11 -2.66 5.50
C PHE A 137 17.03 -1.16 5.77
N ILE A 138 17.62 -0.69 6.87
CA ILE A 138 17.59 0.73 7.26
C ILE A 138 18.30 1.62 6.22
N ASP A 139 19.34 1.11 5.57
CA ASP A 139 20.09 1.86 4.56
C ASP A 139 19.33 1.96 3.23
N THR A 140 18.36 1.08 2.97
CA THR A 140 17.68 0.99 1.67
C THR A 140 16.17 1.16 1.72
N PHE A 141 15.53 1.17 2.90
CA PHE A 141 14.07 1.20 3.00
C PHE A 141 13.49 2.48 2.37
N HIS A 142 14.19 3.61 2.50
CA HIS A 142 13.78 4.89 1.92
C HIS A 142 13.74 4.88 0.38
N GLN A 143 14.29 3.86 -0.28
CA GLN A 143 14.26 3.70 -1.74
C GLN A 143 13.07 2.85 -2.21
N GLN A 144 12.35 2.20 -1.29
CA GLN A 144 11.24 1.34 -1.63
C GLN A 144 10.01 2.18 -2.04
N ILE A 145 9.29 1.72 -3.06
CA ILE A 145 8.00 2.30 -3.47
C ILE A 145 6.86 1.72 -2.62
N THR A 146 6.89 0.42 -2.32
CA THR A 146 5.85 -0.24 -1.52
C THR A 146 6.42 -1.15 -0.45
N PHE A 147 5.69 -1.24 0.66
CA PHE A 147 5.94 -2.19 1.74
C PHE A 147 4.69 -3.05 1.94
N GLY A 148 4.86 -4.37 1.94
CA GLY A 148 3.78 -5.31 2.29
C GLY A 148 3.88 -5.75 3.74
N PHE A 149 2.75 -5.78 4.45
CA PHE A 149 2.66 -6.13 5.87
C PHE A 149 1.85 -7.40 6.17
N GLY A 150 1.35 -8.09 5.15
CA GLY A 150 0.78 -9.43 5.29
C GLY A 150 1.77 -10.44 5.90
N LEU A 151 1.29 -11.31 6.78
CA LEU A 151 2.10 -12.33 7.44
C LEU A 151 2.52 -13.46 6.47
N PRO A 152 3.73 -14.04 6.62
CA PRO A 152 4.85 -13.58 7.43
C PRO A 152 5.88 -12.90 6.51
N ARG A 153 5.62 -11.65 6.07
CA ARG A 153 6.64 -10.90 5.31
C ARG A 153 7.60 -10.14 6.22
N THR A 154 8.87 -10.25 5.85
CA THR A 154 10.09 -9.90 6.58
C THR A 154 10.32 -8.40 6.80
N THR A 155 9.51 -7.53 6.20
CA THR A 155 9.68 -6.06 6.28
C THR A 155 9.44 -5.52 7.69
N SER A 156 8.47 -6.10 8.41
CA SER A 156 8.09 -5.61 9.74
C SER A 156 9.12 -5.91 10.84
N GLN A 157 10.00 -6.91 10.64
CA GLN A 157 10.91 -7.38 11.68
C GLN A 157 12.12 -6.45 11.89
N TYR A 158 12.51 -5.69 10.87
CA TYR A 158 13.68 -4.80 10.92
C TYR A 158 13.34 -3.37 11.38
N LEU A 159 12.05 -3.03 11.39
CA LEU A 159 11.58 -1.71 11.80
C LEU A 159 11.77 -1.47 13.31
N PRO A 160 12.19 -0.27 13.74
CA PRO A 160 12.25 0.12 15.16
C PRO A 160 10.86 0.24 15.80
N ASN A 161 10.74 -0.05 17.10
CA ASN A 161 9.46 0.04 17.81
C ASN A 161 9.13 1.49 18.20
N LEU A 162 8.76 2.33 17.22
CA LEU A 162 8.30 3.71 17.48
C LEU A 162 6.91 3.74 18.16
N PHE A 163 6.10 2.72 17.88
CA PHE A 163 4.77 2.52 18.44
C PHE A 163 4.65 1.09 19.00
N SER A 164 3.80 0.90 20.02
CA SER A 164 3.48 -0.43 20.51
C SER A 164 2.64 -1.20 19.49
N ARG A 165 2.69 -2.54 19.52
CA ARG A 165 1.94 -3.39 18.59
C ARG A 165 0.42 -3.27 18.72
N ASN A 166 -0.08 -2.80 19.86
CA ASN A 166 -1.51 -2.55 20.04
C ASN A 166 -1.98 -1.31 19.26
N ILE A 167 -1.08 -0.32 19.08
CA ILE A 167 -1.37 0.94 18.37
C ILE A 167 -1.02 0.83 16.88
N ASP A 168 0.08 0.14 16.57
CA ASP A 168 0.60 -0.01 15.21
C ASP A 168 0.82 -1.49 14.87
N PRO A 169 -0.26 -2.30 14.82
CA PRO A 169 -0.15 -3.75 14.60
C PRO A 169 0.49 -4.08 13.26
N LEU A 170 0.12 -3.33 12.22
CA LEU A 170 0.66 -3.47 10.86
C LEU A 170 2.01 -2.79 10.65
N ARG A 171 2.51 -1.98 11.58
CA ARG A 171 3.77 -1.22 11.45
C ARG A 171 3.77 -0.11 10.39
N MET A 172 2.59 0.24 9.87
CA MET A 172 2.44 1.30 8.88
C MET A 172 2.72 2.69 9.46
N ARG A 173 2.35 2.94 10.73
CA ARG A 173 2.65 4.22 11.40
C ARG A 173 4.15 4.35 11.66
N THR A 174 4.81 3.26 12.03
CA THR A 174 6.26 3.20 12.18
C THR A 174 6.94 3.57 10.86
N VAL A 175 6.57 2.91 9.74
CA VAL A 175 7.14 3.25 8.42
C VAL A 175 6.86 4.70 8.04
N HIS A 176 5.62 5.15 8.24
CA HIS A 176 5.24 6.53 7.93
C HIS A 176 6.11 7.55 8.65
N CYS A 177 6.36 7.37 9.96
CA CYS A 177 7.19 8.29 10.70
C CYS A 177 8.67 8.25 10.30
N LEU A 178 9.17 7.11 9.83
CA LEU A 178 10.54 7.01 9.34
C LEU A 178 10.73 7.69 7.98
N LEU A 179 9.72 7.65 7.11
CA LEU A 179 9.75 8.32 5.80
C LEU A 179 9.44 9.81 5.91
N TYR A 180 8.49 10.19 6.78
CA TYR A 180 7.98 11.55 6.91
C TYR A 180 8.29 12.11 8.30
N THR A 181 9.58 12.27 8.59
CA THR A 181 10.08 12.70 9.90
C THR A 181 9.66 14.11 10.30
N HIS A 182 9.16 14.92 9.35
CA HIS A 182 8.74 16.30 9.58
C HIS A 182 7.37 16.41 10.29
N PHE A 183 6.53 15.36 10.29
CA PHE A 183 5.28 15.38 11.03
C PHE A 183 5.54 15.49 12.54
N LYS A 184 4.89 16.44 13.21
CA LYS A 184 5.09 16.72 14.65
C LYS A 184 4.95 15.48 15.53
N ASP A 185 3.91 14.68 15.28
CA ASP A 185 3.67 13.43 16.00
C ASP A 185 4.83 12.45 15.84
N CYS A 186 5.40 12.35 14.64
CA CYS A 186 6.54 11.49 14.34
C CYS A 186 7.84 11.97 15.01
N GLN A 187 8.13 13.28 14.98
CA GLN A 187 9.30 13.86 15.63
C GLN A 187 9.36 13.52 17.13
N SER A 188 8.22 13.65 17.82
CA SER A 188 8.14 13.36 19.25
C SER A 188 8.47 11.90 19.58
N ARG A 189 8.01 10.97 18.73
CA ARG A 189 8.21 9.52 18.89
C ARG A 189 9.64 9.12 18.58
N ILE A 190 10.21 9.62 17.48
CA ILE A 190 11.60 9.35 17.09
C ILE A 190 12.57 9.84 18.17
N LYS A 191 12.41 11.08 18.66
CA LYS A 191 13.24 11.64 19.74
C LYS A 191 13.17 10.79 21.02
N LYS A 192 11.97 10.30 21.37
CA LYS A 192 11.78 9.43 22.54
C LYS A 192 12.52 8.09 22.37
N THR A 193 12.46 7.49 21.19
CA THR A 193 13.13 6.21 20.91
C THR A 193 14.65 6.34 20.88
N ILE A 194 15.20 7.41 20.33
CA ILE A 194 16.66 7.65 20.32
C ILE A 194 17.18 7.87 21.75
N ARG A 195 16.43 8.55 22.61
CA ARG A 195 16.81 8.78 24.02
C ARG A 195 16.72 7.53 24.90
N SER A 196 16.06 6.46 24.45
CA SER A 196 15.89 5.21 25.18
C SER A 196 16.89 4.11 24.79
N ILE A 197 17.83 4.44 23.90
CA ILE A 197 18.97 3.61 23.47
C ILE A 197 20.21 4.22 24.12
#